data_AF-A0A9D8FTR4-F1
#
_entry.id   AF-A0A9D8FTR4-F1
#
_cell.length_a   1.000
_cell.length_b   1.000
_cell.length_c   1.000
_cell.angle_alpha   90.00
_cell.angle_beta   90.00
_cell.angle_gamma   90.00
#
_symmetry.space_group_name_H-M   'P 1'
#
loop_
_entity.id
_entity.type
_entity.pdbx_description
1 polymer ?
#
loop_
_entity_poly.entity_id
_entity_poly.type
_entity_poly.pdbx_seq_one_letter_code
_entity_poly.pdbx_strand_id
1 'polypeptide(L)'
;MRHVDLLLVEYHDNELSPRQGRRVEAHLQDCVACRAELERLDRLSDVLAAYTLPDSLTAAETVRAQVVLRLPRRRGDRPGAVSWGWHLVPLGLICVLVALQALLIVPDAVKWVAELARWSGLELSSLNGASLAGGRLVAAVEYVLRSQWFSLYRFGWQMLVYVMLIFVFVSYWGWVNVLWRSKALPLSVKGD
;
A
#
# COMPACT_ATOMS: atom_id res chain seq x y z
N MET A 1 26.95 -34.93 31.02
CA MET A 1 26.41 -33.57 30.79
C MET A 1 26.49 -33.31 29.29
N ARG A 2 25.43 -32.79 28.65
CA ARG A 2 25.45 -32.50 27.21
C ARG A 2 26.20 -31.18 26.98
N HIS A 3 27.23 -31.20 26.15
CA HIS A 3 27.92 -30.00 25.68
C HIS A 3 27.02 -29.17 24.77
N VAL A 4 27.32 -27.89 24.65
CA VAL A 4 26.46 -26.89 23.99
C VAL A 4 27.20 -26.21 22.83
N ASP A 5 27.94 -26.99 22.04
CA ASP A 5 28.93 -26.50 21.09
C ASP A 5 28.32 -25.55 20.03
N LEU A 6 27.12 -25.84 19.54
CA LEU A 6 26.40 -24.96 18.61
C LEU A 6 26.01 -23.60 19.23
N LEU A 7 25.55 -23.59 20.49
CA LEU A 7 25.20 -22.32 21.15
C LEU A 7 26.44 -21.56 21.60
N LEU A 8 27.60 -22.20 21.70
CA LEU A 8 28.86 -21.55 22.07
C LEU A 8 29.35 -20.61 20.96
N VAL A 9 29.22 -21.03 19.70
CA VAL A 9 29.55 -20.22 18.51
C VAL A 9 28.58 -19.05 18.38
N GLU A 10 27.26 -19.31 18.47
CA GLU A 10 26.24 -18.25 18.46
C GLU A 10 26.41 -17.27 19.63
N TYR A 11 26.91 -17.75 20.79
CA TYR A 11 27.22 -16.91 21.95
C TYR A 11 28.44 -16.02 21.67
N HIS A 12 29.52 -16.56 21.09
CA HIS A 12 30.71 -15.80 20.69
C HIS A 12 30.35 -14.69 19.68
N ASP A 13 29.45 -14.98 18.73
CA ASP A 13 29.03 -14.03 17.70
C ASP A 13 27.92 -13.05 18.15
N ASN A 14 27.49 -13.13 19.43
CA ASN A 14 26.38 -12.35 20.01
C ASN A 14 25.02 -12.52 19.29
N GLU A 15 24.77 -13.68 18.69
CA GLU A 15 23.53 -13.97 17.96
C GLU A 15 22.43 -14.61 18.84
N LEU A 16 22.74 -14.92 20.10
CA LEU A 16 21.79 -15.55 21.02
C LEU A 16 20.73 -14.59 21.56
N SER A 17 19.51 -15.11 21.73
CA SER A 17 18.47 -14.40 22.48
C SER A 17 18.86 -14.25 23.97
N PRO A 18 18.35 -13.23 24.70
CA PRO A 18 18.70 -13.00 26.10
C PRO A 18 18.42 -14.16 27.05
N ARG A 19 17.47 -15.04 26.70
CA ARG A 19 17.15 -16.25 27.48
C ARG A 19 18.17 -17.36 27.23
N GLN A 20 18.66 -17.50 26.00
CA GLN A 20 19.68 -18.49 25.65
C GLN A 20 21.05 -18.08 26.19
N GLY A 21 21.39 -16.79 26.12
CA GLY A 21 22.64 -16.25 26.68
C GLY A 21 22.82 -16.59 28.16
N ARG A 22 21.82 -16.29 29.01
CA ARG A 22 21.86 -16.64 30.44
C ARG A 22 22.02 -18.15 30.70
N ARG A 23 21.48 -19.00 29.83
CA ARG A 23 21.61 -20.46 29.96
C ARG A 23 23.01 -20.93 29.62
N VAL A 24 23.65 -20.34 28.61
CA VAL A 24 25.04 -20.60 28.25
C VAL A 24 25.97 -20.08 29.35
N GLU A 25 25.76 -18.88 29.87
CA GLU A 25 26.52 -18.32 31.00
C GLU A 25 26.47 -19.22 32.24
N ALA A 26 25.28 -19.70 32.62
CA ALA A 26 25.15 -20.65 33.72
C ALA A 26 25.93 -21.95 33.45
N HIS A 27 25.85 -22.48 32.22
CA HIS A 27 26.60 -23.68 31.83
C HIS A 27 28.12 -23.46 31.85
N LEU A 28 28.58 -22.27 31.46
CA LEU A 28 29.99 -21.87 31.48
C LEU A 28 30.54 -21.76 32.90
N GLN A 29 29.73 -21.57 33.94
CA GLN A 29 30.21 -21.61 35.33
C GLN A 29 30.58 -23.04 35.77
N ASP A 30 29.85 -24.04 35.30
CA ASP A 30 29.99 -25.42 35.74
C ASP A 30 30.89 -26.28 34.83
N CYS A 31 31.02 -25.93 33.55
CA CYS A 31 31.70 -26.75 32.54
C CYS A 31 33.06 -26.18 32.12
N VAL A 32 34.15 -26.79 32.62
CA VAL A 32 35.54 -26.43 32.26
C VAL A 32 35.81 -26.62 30.76
N ALA A 33 35.27 -27.69 30.16
CA ALA A 33 35.49 -28.01 28.77
C ALA A 33 34.89 -26.94 27.82
N CYS A 34 33.70 -26.45 28.11
CA CYS A 34 33.06 -25.40 27.30
C CYS A 34 33.76 -24.04 27.47
N ARG A 35 34.33 -23.74 28.64
CA ARG A 35 35.19 -22.55 28.79
C ARG A 35 36.46 -22.64 27.96
N ALA A 36 37.13 -23.79 27.99
CA ALA A 36 38.35 -24.00 27.21
C ALA A 36 38.11 -23.90 25.70
N GLU A 37 36.93 -24.35 25.23
CA GLU A 37 36.56 -24.22 23.83
C GLU A 37 36.22 -22.77 23.45
N LEU A 38 35.54 -22.02 24.31
CA LEU A 38 35.30 -20.58 24.09
C LEU A 38 36.62 -19.81 23.98
N GLU A 39 37.57 -20.08 24.89
CA GLU A 39 38.90 -19.46 24.87
C GLU A 39 39.72 -19.87 23.63
N ARG A 40 39.45 -21.03 23.04
CA ARG A 40 40.04 -21.43 21.74
C ARG A 40 39.45 -20.60 20.60
N LEU A 41 38.13 -20.36 20.60
CA LEU A 41 37.46 -19.52 19.61
C LEU A 41 37.96 -18.07 19.70
N ASP A 42 38.06 -17.51 20.90
CA ASP A 42 38.58 -16.15 21.13
C ASP A 42 40.01 -16.02 20.58
N ARG A 43 40.90 -16.96 20.92
CA ARG A 43 42.29 -16.96 20.41
C ARG A 43 42.37 -17.09 18.89
N LEU A 44 41.49 -17.88 18.29
CA LEU A 44 41.43 -17.99 16.83
C LEU A 44 40.98 -16.67 16.20
N SER A 45 39.96 -16.03 16.78
CA SER A 45 39.46 -14.73 16.36
C SER A 45 40.57 -13.67 16.44
N ASP A 46 41.33 -13.63 17.53
CA ASP A 46 42.45 -12.72 17.72
C ASP A 46 43.55 -12.92 16.66
N VAL A 47 43.89 -14.18 16.35
CA VAL A 47 44.89 -14.50 15.30
C VAL A 47 44.40 -14.03 13.92
N LEU A 48 43.12 -14.21 13.62
CA LEU A 48 42.54 -13.76 12.35
C LEU A 48 42.42 -12.22 12.30
N ALA A 49 42.10 -11.57 13.42
CA ALA A 49 42.01 -10.12 13.50
C ALA A 49 43.40 -9.45 13.41
N ALA A 50 44.43 -10.09 13.95
CA ALA A 50 45.81 -9.64 13.86
C ALA A 50 46.43 -9.86 12.47
N TYR A 51 45.78 -10.66 11.61
CA TYR A 51 46.26 -10.92 10.26
C TYR A 51 46.09 -9.68 9.38
N THR A 52 47.20 -9.05 9.03
CA THR A 52 47.23 -7.97 8.03
C THR A 52 47.22 -8.56 6.63
N LEU A 53 46.25 -8.14 5.81
CA LEU A 53 46.21 -8.54 4.41
C LEU A 53 47.36 -7.86 3.63
N PRO A 54 47.95 -8.53 2.63
CA PRO A 54 48.97 -7.93 1.79
C PRO A 54 48.44 -6.73 0.99
N ASP A 55 49.27 -5.72 0.77
CA ASP A 55 48.93 -4.45 0.09
C ASP A 55 48.40 -4.62 -1.34
N SER A 56 48.64 -5.78 -1.98
CA SER A 56 48.03 -6.11 -3.27
C SER A 56 46.51 -6.31 -3.23
N LEU A 57 45.93 -6.52 -2.04
CA LEU A 57 44.49 -6.68 -1.80
C LEU A 57 43.84 -5.40 -1.23
N THR A 58 44.63 -4.39 -0.83
CA THR A 58 44.15 -3.15 -0.20
C THR A 58 43.72 -2.06 -1.17
N ALA A 59 43.73 -2.33 -2.48
CA ALA A 59 42.86 -1.58 -3.38
C ALA A 59 41.41 -1.98 -3.06
N ALA A 60 40.88 -1.42 -1.97
CA ALA A 60 39.51 -1.61 -1.50
C ALA A 60 38.51 -1.38 -2.64
N GLU A 61 38.87 -0.55 -3.62
CA GLU A 61 38.16 -0.33 -4.87
C GLU A 61 38.06 -1.56 -5.76
N THR A 62 39.12 -2.36 -5.94
CA THR A 62 39.07 -3.57 -6.80
C THR A 62 38.33 -4.71 -6.13
N VAL A 63 38.50 -4.91 -4.82
CA VAL A 63 37.73 -5.92 -4.07
C VAL A 63 36.26 -5.53 -4.03
N ARG A 64 35.95 -4.26 -3.73
CA ARG A 64 34.57 -3.75 -3.76
C ARG A 64 33.96 -3.90 -5.15
N ALA A 65 34.70 -3.60 -6.21
CA ALA A 65 34.24 -3.80 -7.58
C ALA A 65 33.94 -5.28 -7.88
N GLN A 66 34.82 -6.21 -7.49
CA GLN A 66 34.61 -7.63 -7.69
C GLN A 66 33.45 -8.19 -6.85
N VAL A 67 33.28 -7.73 -5.61
CA VAL A 67 32.16 -8.13 -4.75
C VAL A 67 30.84 -7.60 -5.30
N VAL A 68 30.78 -6.35 -5.77
CA VAL A 68 29.60 -5.77 -6.42
C VAL A 68 29.21 -6.54 -7.69
N LEU A 69 30.19 -7.06 -8.43
CA LEU A 69 29.94 -7.89 -9.62
C LEU A 69 29.47 -9.32 -9.28
N ARG A 70 29.84 -9.85 -8.12
CA ARG A 70 29.49 -11.21 -7.68
C ARG A 70 28.26 -11.29 -6.80
N LEU A 71 27.85 -10.18 -6.19
CA LEU A 71 26.55 -10.10 -5.54
C LEU A 71 25.50 -10.40 -6.60
N PRO A 72 24.58 -11.38 -6.37
CA PRO A 72 23.45 -11.56 -7.25
C PRO A 72 22.76 -10.21 -7.27
N ARG A 73 22.88 -9.51 -8.40
CA ARG A 73 22.31 -8.19 -8.62
C ARG A 73 20.87 -8.38 -8.23
N ARG A 74 20.49 -7.93 -7.02
CA ARG A 74 19.14 -8.02 -6.49
C ARG A 74 18.35 -7.43 -7.61
N ARG A 75 17.68 -8.28 -8.41
CA ARG A 75 17.12 -7.88 -9.69
C ARG A 75 16.32 -6.69 -9.29
N GLY A 76 16.83 -5.50 -9.66
CA GLY A 76 16.15 -4.28 -9.32
C GLY A 76 14.76 -4.57 -9.80
N ASP A 77 13.78 -4.31 -8.94
CA ASP A 77 12.46 -3.98 -9.42
C ASP A 77 12.74 -3.08 -10.63
N ARG A 78 12.72 -3.67 -11.83
CA ARG A 78 12.56 -2.88 -13.03
C ARG A 78 11.29 -2.16 -12.64
N PRO A 79 11.27 -0.83 -12.51
CA PRO A 79 10.01 -0.12 -12.43
C PRO A 79 9.35 -0.45 -13.76
N GLY A 80 8.64 -1.57 -13.75
CA GLY A 80 8.42 -2.39 -14.93
C GLY A 80 7.33 -1.67 -15.61
N ALA A 81 7.72 -0.72 -16.47
CA ALA A 81 6.93 0.33 -17.06
C ALA A 81 5.48 0.19 -16.62
N VAL A 82 5.20 0.62 -15.37
CA VAL A 82 3.83 0.54 -14.84
C VAL A 82 3.12 1.53 -15.71
N SER A 83 2.54 0.97 -16.77
CA SER A 83 2.18 1.70 -17.96
C SER A 83 1.25 2.79 -17.51
N TRP A 84 1.35 3.96 -18.14
CA TRP A 84 0.43 5.07 -17.94
C TRP A 84 -1.05 4.62 -17.88
N GLY A 85 -1.40 3.48 -18.50
CA GLY A 85 -2.68 2.79 -18.34
C GLY A 85 -3.16 2.57 -16.88
N TRP A 86 -2.28 2.42 -15.89
CA TRP A 86 -2.71 2.32 -14.48
C TRP A 86 -3.30 3.62 -13.93
N HIS A 87 -2.97 4.78 -14.51
CA HIS A 87 -3.63 6.05 -14.18
C HIS A 87 -5.00 6.22 -14.86
N LEU A 88 -5.32 5.42 -15.87
CA LEU A 88 -6.64 5.46 -16.52
C LEU A 88 -7.71 4.71 -15.71
N VAL A 89 -7.32 3.74 -14.90
CA VAL A 89 -8.23 2.99 -14.02
C VAL A 89 -9.02 3.90 -13.06
N PRO A 90 -8.38 4.80 -12.28
CA PRO A 90 -9.12 5.70 -11.39
C PRO A 90 -9.97 6.70 -12.18
N LEU A 91 -9.49 7.17 -13.33
CA LEU A 91 -10.24 8.10 -14.18
C LEU A 91 -11.52 7.45 -14.73
N GLY A 92 -11.41 6.21 -15.21
CA GLY A 92 -12.55 5.42 -15.69
C GLY A 92 -13.56 5.16 -14.58
N LEU A 93 -13.10 4.80 -13.38
CA LEU A 93 -13.97 4.60 -12.22
C LEU A 93 -14.74 5.88 -11.87
N ILE A 94 -14.06 7.03 -11.82
CA ILE A 94 -14.68 8.32 -11.56
C ILE A 94 -15.71 8.66 -12.66
N CYS A 95 -15.38 8.48 -13.93
CA CYS A 95 -16.31 8.74 -15.05
C CYS A 95 -17.58 7.89 -14.95
N VAL A 96 -17.46 6.59 -14.71
CA VAL A 96 -18.62 5.69 -14.55
C VAL A 96 -19.48 6.13 -13.35
N LEU A 97 -18.83 6.53 -12.27
CA LEU A 97 -19.52 6.92 -11.04
C LEU A 97 -20.25 8.26 -11.19
N VAL A 98 -19.64 9.24 -11.87
CA VAL A 98 -20.29 10.51 -12.23
C VAL A 98 -21.46 10.28 -13.18
N ALA A 99 -21.32 9.40 -14.18
CA ALA A 99 -22.43 9.05 -15.07
C ALA A 99 -23.60 8.41 -14.31
N LEU A 100 -23.30 7.50 -13.37
CA LEU A 100 -24.32 6.87 -12.52
C LEU A 100 -25.00 7.91 -11.61
N GLN A 101 -24.25 8.83 -11.02
CA GLN A 101 -24.79 9.95 -10.22
C GLN A 101 -25.71 10.84 -11.05
N ALA A 102 -25.28 11.23 -12.26
CA ALA A 102 -26.10 12.04 -13.16
C ALA A 102 -27.44 11.37 -13.47
N LEU A 103 -27.43 10.06 -13.73
CA LEU A 103 -28.64 9.28 -13.98
C LEU A 103 -29.61 9.30 -12.78
N LEU A 104 -29.08 9.35 -11.56
CA LEU A 104 -29.87 9.37 -10.32
C LEU A 104 -30.35 10.77 -9.92
N ILE A 105 -29.61 11.83 -10.27
CA ILE A 105 -29.91 13.22 -9.89
C ILE A 105 -30.89 13.88 -10.87
N VAL A 106 -30.78 13.57 -12.18
CA VAL A 106 -31.60 14.20 -13.23
C VAL A 106 -33.11 14.14 -12.95
N PRO A 107 -33.69 13.01 -12.49
CA PRO A 107 -35.13 12.94 -12.20
C PRO A 107 -35.57 13.91 -11.08
N ASP A 108 -34.73 14.15 -10.08
CA ASP A 108 -35.08 15.08 -9.00
C ASP A 108 -34.86 16.53 -9.41
N ALA A 109 -33.85 16.79 -10.23
CA ALA A 109 -33.65 18.11 -10.81
C ALA A 109 -34.89 18.51 -11.64
N VAL A 110 -35.44 17.58 -12.42
CA VAL A 110 -36.69 17.80 -13.18
C VAL A 110 -37.86 18.09 -12.24
N LYS A 111 -38.02 17.32 -11.15
CA LYS A 111 -39.05 17.61 -10.12
C LYS A 111 -38.91 18.99 -9.52
N TRP A 112 -37.69 19.34 -9.09
CA TRP A 112 -37.39 20.63 -8.49
C TRP A 112 -37.69 21.79 -9.43
N VAL A 113 -37.29 21.67 -10.70
CA VAL A 113 -37.59 22.68 -11.73
C VAL A 113 -39.09 22.80 -11.96
N ALA A 114 -39.82 21.68 -12.03
CA ALA A 114 -41.27 21.70 -12.20
C ALA A 114 -41.99 22.35 -11.01
N GLU A 115 -41.52 22.09 -9.79
CA GLU A 115 -42.08 22.67 -8.57
C GLU A 115 -41.76 24.16 -8.45
N LEU A 116 -40.55 24.58 -8.82
CA LEU A 116 -40.15 25.98 -8.90
C LEU A 116 -40.95 26.74 -9.95
N ALA A 117 -41.16 26.15 -11.13
CA ALA A 117 -41.98 26.73 -12.19
C ALA A 117 -43.43 26.93 -11.74
N ARG A 118 -44.01 25.92 -11.07
CA ARG A 118 -45.34 26.01 -10.45
C ARG A 118 -45.43 27.16 -9.43
N TRP A 119 -44.41 27.32 -8.58
CA TRP A 119 -44.38 28.41 -7.60
C TRP A 119 -44.27 29.79 -8.27
N SER A 120 -43.54 29.89 -9.39
CA SER A 120 -43.43 31.11 -10.18
C SER A 120 -44.66 31.44 -11.06
N GLY A 121 -45.69 30.60 -11.06
CA GLY A 121 -46.87 30.76 -11.91
C GLY A 121 -46.64 30.44 -13.39
N LEU A 122 -45.49 29.85 -13.74
CA LEU A 122 -45.18 29.33 -15.07
C LEU A 122 -45.83 27.96 -15.25
N GLU A 123 -46.97 27.91 -15.94
CA GLU A 123 -47.62 26.64 -16.31
C GLU A 123 -46.86 25.93 -17.44
N LEU A 124 -45.99 24.99 -17.05
CA LEU A 124 -45.27 24.06 -17.94
C LEU A 124 -46.21 23.12 -18.74
N SER A 125 -47.50 23.07 -18.41
CA SER A 125 -48.53 22.29 -19.12
C SER A 125 -48.67 22.72 -20.59
N SER A 126 -48.32 23.97 -20.92
CA SER A 126 -48.30 24.48 -22.30
C SER A 126 -47.27 23.80 -23.21
N LEU A 127 -46.27 23.09 -22.66
CA LEU A 127 -45.23 22.37 -23.41
C LEU A 127 -45.56 20.89 -23.67
N ASN A 128 -46.66 20.36 -23.12
CA ASN A 128 -47.05 18.94 -23.25
C ASN A 128 -47.64 18.55 -24.62
N GLY A 129 -47.74 19.50 -25.57
CA GLY A 129 -48.37 19.28 -26.87
C GLY A 129 -47.58 18.45 -27.90
N ALA A 130 -46.33 18.04 -27.60
CA ALA A 130 -45.46 17.41 -28.60
C ALA A 130 -45.01 15.98 -28.21
N SER A 131 -45.58 15.00 -28.92
CA SER A 131 -45.20 13.58 -29.02
C SER A 131 -45.82 12.57 -28.02
N LEU A 132 -46.48 11.55 -28.58
CA LEU A 132 -47.00 10.35 -27.90
C LEU A 132 -45.92 9.55 -27.14
N ALA A 133 -44.64 9.73 -27.48
CA ALA A 133 -43.50 9.13 -26.76
C ALA A 133 -43.19 9.86 -25.44
N GLY A 134 -43.37 11.19 -25.40
CA GLY A 134 -43.19 12.00 -24.19
C GLY A 134 -44.19 11.64 -23.09
N GLY A 135 -45.46 11.41 -23.44
CA GLY A 135 -46.50 11.07 -22.47
C GLY A 135 -46.27 9.74 -21.72
N ARG A 136 -45.69 8.72 -22.38
CA ARG A 136 -45.40 7.43 -21.74
C ARG A 136 -44.18 7.51 -20.82
N LEU A 137 -43.16 8.28 -21.21
CA LEU A 137 -42.00 8.54 -20.34
C LEU A 137 -42.40 9.38 -19.13
N VAL A 138 -43.21 10.41 -19.31
CA VAL A 138 -43.71 11.25 -18.22
C VAL A 138 -44.57 10.44 -17.26
N ALA A 139 -45.50 9.60 -17.74
CA ALA A 139 -46.33 8.76 -16.87
C ALA A 139 -45.52 7.67 -16.13
N ALA A 140 -44.51 7.07 -16.78
CA ALA A 140 -43.62 6.10 -16.13
C ALA A 140 -42.74 6.77 -15.07
N VAL A 141 -42.22 7.97 -15.37
CA VAL A 141 -41.46 8.79 -14.43
C VAL A 141 -42.36 9.20 -13.27
N GLU A 142 -43.57 9.69 -13.51
CA GLU A 142 -44.52 10.07 -12.46
C GLU A 142 -44.92 8.90 -11.55
N TYR A 143 -45.15 7.70 -12.11
CA TYR A 143 -45.44 6.47 -11.35
C TYR A 143 -44.27 6.07 -10.44
N VAL A 144 -43.03 6.12 -10.96
CA VAL A 144 -41.82 5.86 -10.17
C VAL A 144 -41.61 6.93 -9.10
N LEU A 145 -41.89 8.19 -9.42
CA LEU A 145 -41.72 9.34 -8.54
C LEU A 145 -42.76 9.45 -7.42
N ARG A 146 -43.95 8.86 -7.60
CA ARG A 146 -45.07 8.82 -6.63
C ARG A 146 -44.93 7.71 -5.59
N SER A 147 -44.03 6.76 -5.81
CA SER A 147 -43.66 5.74 -4.83
C SER A 147 -42.90 6.37 -3.66
N GLN A 148 -43.62 6.71 -2.59
CA GLN A 148 -43.01 7.29 -1.37
C GLN A 148 -42.01 6.36 -0.67
N TRP A 149 -42.07 5.06 -0.94
CA TRP A 149 -41.09 4.06 -0.51
C TRP A 149 -39.69 4.31 -1.10
N PHE A 150 -39.59 5.06 -2.21
CA PHE A 150 -38.33 5.37 -2.87
C PHE A 150 -37.50 6.39 -2.09
N SER A 151 -38.08 7.29 -1.28
CA SER A 151 -37.34 8.41 -0.66
C SER A 151 -36.36 7.97 0.44
N LEU A 152 -36.82 7.16 1.40
CA LEU A 152 -35.96 6.63 2.47
C LEU A 152 -34.92 5.63 1.94
N TYR A 153 -35.34 4.75 1.03
CA TYR A 153 -34.44 3.80 0.38
C TYR A 153 -33.37 4.51 -0.45
N ARG A 154 -33.73 5.58 -1.16
CA ARG A 154 -32.81 6.39 -1.96
C ARG A 154 -31.86 7.22 -1.10
N PHE A 155 -32.32 7.79 0.03
CA PHE A 155 -31.43 8.47 0.97
C PHE A 155 -30.38 7.49 1.53
N GLY A 156 -30.82 6.29 1.95
CA GLY A 156 -29.91 5.24 2.40
C GLY A 156 -28.93 4.80 1.32
N TRP A 157 -29.41 4.59 0.09
CA TRP A 157 -28.58 4.21 -1.05
C TRP A 157 -27.55 5.29 -1.39
N GLN A 158 -27.96 6.55 -1.39
CA GLN A 158 -27.08 7.68 -1.69
C GLN A 158 -26.00 7.87 -0.62
N MET A 159 -26.36 7.74 0.66
CA MET A 159 -25.38 7.71 1.75
C MET A 159 -24.39 6.55 1.61
N LEU A 160 -24.87 5.36 1.26
CA LEU A 160 -24.03 4.18 1.03
C LEU A 160 -23.04 4.42 -0.11
N VAL A 161 -23.50 5.00 -1.23
CA VAL A 161 -22.64 5.38 -2.36
C VAL A 161 -21.57 6.40 -1.93
N TYR A 162 -21.91 7.41 -1.12
CA TYR A 162 -20.94 8.38 -0.62
C TYR A 162 -19.90 7.77 0.32
N VAL A 163 -20.33 6.88 1.24
CA VAL A 163 -19.41 6.16 2.13
C VAL A 163 -18.44 5.30 1.31
N MET A 164 -18.95 4.59 0.30
CA MET A 164 -18.11 3.77 -0.57
C MET A 164 -17.10 4.63 -1.36
N LEU A 165 -17.53 5.82 -1.83
CA LEU A 165 -16.67 6.81 -2.48
C LEU A 165 -15.54 7.30 -1.57
N ILE A 166 -15.86 7.67 -0.33
CA ILE A 166 -14.87 8.12 0.65
C ILE A 166 -13.85 7.00 0.89
N PHE A 167 -14.31 5.75 1.02
CA PHE A 167 -13.43 4.61 1.22
C PHE A 167 -12.49 4.38 0.03
N VAL A 168 -13.01 4.39 -1.20
CA VAL A 168 -12.20 4.29 -2.42
C VAL A 168 -11.20 5.44 -2.51
N PHE A 169 -11.63 6.67 -2.20
CA PHE A 169 -10.78 7.85 -2.23
C PHE A 169 -9.64 7.76 -1.21
N VAL A 170 -9.93 7.39 0.04
CA VAL A 170 -8.92 7.22 1.10
C VAL A 170 -7.95 6.09 0.75
N SER A 171 -8.45 4.95 0.27
CA SER A 171 -7.61 3.83 -0.16
C SER A 171 -6.70 4.23 -1.32
N TYR A 172 -7.22 4.98 -2.30
CA TYR A 172 -6.45 5.50 -3.42
C TYR A 172 -5.37 6.50 -2.95
N TRP A 173 -5.73 7.43 -2.08
CA TRP A 173 -4.79 8.40 -1.50
C TRP A 173 -3.67 7.71 -0.71
N GLY A 174 -4.00 6.66 0.06
CA GLY A 174 -3.02 5.84 0.76
C GLY A 174 -2.04 5.18 -0.21
N TRP A 175 -2.55 4.57 -1.29
CA TRP A 175 -1.71 3.96 -2.32
C TRP A 175 -0.78 4.97 -3.02
N VAL A 176 -1.29 6.14 -3.40
CA VAL A 176 -0.49 7.22 -4.00
C VAL A 176 0.61 7.69 -3.05
N ASN A 177 0.32 7.84 -1.76
CA ASN A 177 1.32 8.22 -0.76
C ASN A 177 2.44 7.19 -0.62
N VAL A 178 2.10 5.89 -0.59
CA VAL A 178 3.09 4.81 -0.53
C VAL A 178 3.98 4.84 -1.77
N LEU A 179 3.38 5.01 -2.94
CA LEU A 179 4.11 5.06 -4.21
C LEU A 179 5.01 6.30 -4.28
N TRP A 180 4.56 7.46 -3.80
CA TRP A 180 5.40 8.65 -3.70
C TRP A 180 6.57 8.47 -2.73
N ARG A 181 6.34 7.89 -1.55
CA ARG A 181 7.42 7.59 -0.59
C ARG A 181 8.46 6.62 -1.15
N SER A 182 8.03 5.64 -1.95
CA SER A 182 8.96 4.71 -2.62
C SER A 182 9.85 5.40 -3.66
N LYS A 183 9.39 6.48 -4.30
CA LYS A 183 10.16 7.25 -5.30
C LYS A 183 11.01 8.35 -4.68
N ALA A 184 10.59 8.89 -3.54
CA ALA A 184 11.23 10.00 -2.84
C ALA A 184 12.38 9.57 -1.91
N LEU A 185 12.82 8.31 -1.95
CA LEU A 185 14.09 7.86 -1.38
C LEU A 185 15.15 7.88 -2.49
N PRO A 186 15.73 9.05 -2.86
CA PRO A 186 16.97 9.03 -3.61
C PRO A 186 18.00 8.37 -2.69
N LEU A 187 18.60 7.28 -3.16
CA LEU A 187 19.78 6.71 -2.54
C LEU A 187 20.88 7.78 -2.58
N SER A 188 20.94 8.61 -1.54
CA SER A 188 22.07 9.46 -1.22
C SER A 188 23.20 8.57 -0.71
N VAL A 189 23.76 7.78 -1.61
CA VAL A 189 25.11 7.24 -1.47
C VAL A 189 26.00 8.12 -2.34
N LYS A 190 26.21 9.35 -1.88
CA LYS A 190 27.35 10.14 -2.33
C LYS A 190 28.50 9.70 -1.43
N GLY A 191 29.30 8.77 -1.94
CA GLY A 191 30.56 8.40 -1.32
C GLY A 191 31.50 9.59 -1.43
N ASP A 192 32.11 9.92 -0.30
CA ASP A 192 33.32 10.73 -0.18
C ASP A 192 34.50 10.10 -0.94
#